data_AF-A2EQC4-F1
#
_entry.id   AF-A2EQC4-F1
#
_cell.length_a   1.000
_cell.length_b   1.000
_cell.length_c   1.000
_cell.angle_alpha   90.00
_cell.angle_beta   90.00
_cell.angle_gamma   90.00
#
_symmetry.space_group_name_H-M   'P 1'
#
loop_
_entity.id
_entity.type
_entity.pdbx_description
1 polymer ?
#
loop_
_entity_poly.entity_id
_entity_poly.type
_entity_poly.pdbx_seq_one_letter_code
_entity_poly.pdbx_strand_id
1 'polypeptide(L)'
;MTTPIVITRPNKSVILTSNNNNTQKVLPPPPQNNAAYTSSILLNQALSPNSPPMSPNVLVPRAPVVHFFICDYGNAKVKSISDHFIDLLVSNGIKVFTERYATHQAGFQVRAASLNSNADFFFQIHSKTAGRGHVRLYFGGQPKRMTVEESVCDVWSWWRLMCGSISNTESEVLSSEKLKYALKVFANIDSDILNIDALQAEIRAAVDNHSISSELLQSVLSAQTMINEGRGLVQAQKVMRIEWSREPGALLTRCVQMPVIRGLSQPLKDLLLSVLDQTFSKLQRLENIVRKYRVSTPPPPEPTLPVDSGPEVEIPIDGQQPGLSWGALLESVKDESYGMNHITSYGDMNQQGSFRQPFLIDEF
;
A
#
# COMPACT_ATOMS: atom_id res chain seq x y z
N MET A 1 1.42 22.74 -28.77
CA MET A 1 2.58 23.03 -27.89
C MET A 1 2.27 22.44 -26.52
N THR A 2 2.82 21.28 -26.22
CA THR A 2 2.55 20.49 -25.01
C THR A 2 3.74 20.55 -24.08
N THR A 3 3.50 20.94 -22.83
CA THR A 3 4.50 21.03 -21.75
C THR A 3 4.81 19.63 -21.20
N PRO A 4 6.09 19.32 -20.89
CA PRO A 4 6.46 18.04 -20.30
C PRO A 4 6.23 18.02 -18.77
N ILE A 5 5.72 16.89 -18.28
CA ILE A 5 5.56 16.56 -16.87
C ILE A 5 6.94 16.36 -16.22
N VAL A 6 7.20 17.07 -15.13
CA VAL A 6 8.42 16.96 -14.32
C VAL A 6 8.20 15.92 -13.22
N ILE A 7 8.90 14.79 -13.29
CA ILE A 7 9.00 13.81 -12.21
C ILE A 7 10.18 14.21 -11.31
N THR A 8 9.89 14.58 -10.06
CA THR A 8 10.90 14.93 -9.04
C THR A 8 11.63 13.68 -8.55
N ARG A 9 12.97 13.70 -8.70
CA ARG A 9 13.89 12.62 -8.30
C ARG A 9 14.15 12.63 -6.79
N PRO A 10 14.36 11.48 -6.14
CA PRO A 10 14.92 11.44 -4.80
C PRO A 10 16.39 11.89 -4.85
N ASN A 11 16.70 12.89 -4.02
CA ASN A 11 18.03 13.40 -3.65
C ASN A 11 19.24 12.95 -4.51
N LYS A 12 19.68 13.89 -5.36
CA LYS A 12 20.90 13.86 -6.19
C LYS A 12 22.13 13.36 -5.41
N SER A 13 22.65 12.21 -5.83
CA SER A 13 24.08 11.96 -6.15
C SER A 13 24.25 10.51 -6.60
N VAL A 14 23.62 10.15 -7.73
CA VAL A 14 24.08 8.98 -8.51
C VAL A 14 25.31 9.46 -9.27
N ILE A 15 26.49 9.21 -8.70
CA ILE A 15 27.74 9.34 -9.45
C ILE A 15 27.85 8.08 -10.32
N LEU A 16 27.40 8.16 -11.57
CA LEU A 16 27.78 7.20 -12.61
C LEU A 16 29.26 7.43 -12.94
N THR A 17 30.16 6.83 -12.16
CA THR A 17 31.56 6.69 -12.57
C THR A 17 31.78 5.28 -13.08
N SER A 18 31.86 5.17 -14.40
CA SER A 18 32.41 3.99 -15.06
C SER A 18 33.92 4.01 -14.82
N ASN A 19 34.38 3.33 -13.77
CA ASN A 19 35.80 3.12 -13.55
C ASN A 19 36.26 1.94 -14.40
N ASN A 20 36.73 2.29 -15.60
CA ASN A 20 37.47 1.41 -16.49
C ASN A 20 38.93 1.46 -16.05
N ASN A 21 39.45 0.42 -15.38
CA ASN A 21 40.90 0.24 -15.21
C ASN A 21 41.28 -1.24 -15.29
N ASN A 22 42.01 -1.55 -16.35
CA ASN A 22 42.70 -2.81 -16.62
C ASN A 22 44.05 -2.87 -15.90
N THR A 23 44.55 -4.10 -15.73
CA THR A 23 45.88 -4.57 -15.24
C THR A 23 46.06 -4.50 -13.71
N GLN A 24 46.40 -5.58 -12.98
CA GLN A 24 47.53 -6.52 -13.17
C GLN A 24 47.32 -7.90 -12.49
N LYS A 25 48.00 -8.91 -13.04
CA LYS A 25 48.16 -10.30 -12.58
C LYS A 25 48.81 -10.41 -11.19
N VAL A 26 48.28 -11.29 -10.33
CA VAL A 26 49.07 -12.06 -9.33
C VAL A 26 48.49 -13.49 -9.21
N LEU A 27 49.40 -14.47 -9.17
CA LEU A 27 49.20 -15.94 -9.17
C LEU A 27 48.65 -16.51 -7.83
N PRO A 28 48.24 -17.80 -7.79
CA PRO A 28 47.42 -18.39 -6.72
C PRO A 28 48.23 -19.11 -5.62
N PRO A 29 47.64 -19.42 -4.45
CA PRO A 29 48.20 -20.41 -3.53
C PRO A 29 47.57 -21.82 -3.72
N PRO A 30 48.26 -22.90 -3.28
CA PRO A 30 48.01 -24.28 -3.68
C PRO A 30 46.96 -25.02 -2.80
N PRO A 31 46.55 -26.26 -3.18
CA PRO A 31 45.53 -27.02 -2.48
C PRO A 31 46.12 -27.98 -1.43
N GLN A 32 45.45 -28.13 -0.27
CA GLN A 32 45.59 -29.31 0.58
C GLN A 32 44.25 -29.72 1.20
N ASN A 33 44.12 -31.02 1.38
CA ASN A 33 42.91 -31.81 1.51
C ASN A 33 42.83 -32.42 2.93
N ASN A 34 41.60 -32.83 3.31
CA ASN A 34 41.21 -33.84 4.30
C ASN A 34 41.00 -33.51 5.80
N ALA A 35 39.79 -33.94 6.22
CA ALA A 35 39.40 -34.65 7.44
C ALA A 35 38.91 -33.86 8.68
N ALA A 36 37.57 -33.69 8.70
CA ALA A 36 36.61 -34.30 9.64
C ALA A 36 36.58 -33.96 11.14
N TYR A 37 35.32 -33.92 11.62
CA TYR A 37 34.78 -34.04 12.98
C TYR A 37 34.57 -32.79 13.85
N THR A 38 33.28 -32.44 13.94
CA THR A 38 32.50 -32.11 15.16
C THR A 38 33.03 -31.04 16.11
N SER A 39 32.34 -29.90 16.17
CA SER A 39 31.44 -29.59 17.29
C SER A 39 30.85 -28.18 17.14
N SER A 40 29.59 -28.07 17.56
CA SER A 40 28.76 -26.88 17.66
C SER A 40 29.46 -25.72 18.41
N ILE A 41 29.68 -24.60 17.71
CA ILE A 41 29.79 -23.29 18.34
C ILE A 41 28.84 -22.36 17.60
N LEU A 42 27.76 -22.00 18.31
CA LEU A 42 26.89 -20.87 17.99
C LEU A 42 27.74 -19.59 18.02
N LEU A 43 28.38 -19.26 16.90
CA LEU A 43 28.97 -17.94 16.72
C LEU A 43 27.84 -16.97 16.41
N ASN A 44 27.33 -16.31 17.45
CA ASN A 44 26.62 -15.05 17.33
C ASN A 44 27.55 -14.06 16.62
N GLN A 45 27.40 -13.93 15.30
CA GLN A 45 27.87 -12.75 14.58
C GLN A 45 26.96 -11.59 15.00
N ALA A 46 27.22 -11.03 16.18
CA ALA A 46 26.77 -9.69 16.52
C ALA A 46 27.47 -8.74 15.55
N LEU A 47 26.69 -8.16 14.63
CA LEU A 47 27.10 -6.98 13.89
C LEU A 47 27.47 -5.90 14.91
N SER A 48 28.69 -5.38 14.84
CA SER A 48 29.16 -4.29 15.69
C SER A 48 28.24 -3.07 15.52
N PRO A 49 27.63 -2.53 16.60
CA PRO A 49 26.86 -1.30 16.50
C PRO A 49 27.84 -0.12 16.53
N ASN A 50 28.34 0.30 15.37
CA ASN A 50 28.91 1.64 15.22
C ASN A 50 27.76 2.63 15.04
N SER A 51 26.99 2.87 16.11
CA SER A 51 26.01 3.94 16.16
C SER A 51 26.07 4.65 17.51
N PRO A 52 25.95 5.99 17.53
CA PRO A 52 25.99 6.79 18.77
C PRO A 52 24.83 6.39 19.70
N PRO A 53 24.95 6.66 21.02
CA PRO A 53 23.99 6.20 22.02
C PRO A 53 22.60 6.76 21.69
N MET A 54 21.68 5.87 21.30
CA MET A 54 20.33 6.24 20.86
C MET A 54 19.39 6.41 22.05
N SER A 55 18.46 7.35 21.93
CA SER A 55 17.25 7.42 22.74
C SER A 55 16.55 6.05 22.72
N PRO A 56 16.17 5.46 23.86
CA PRO A 56 15.62 4.11 23.95
C PRO A 56 14.26 3.92 23.26
N ASN A 57 13.67 4.98 22.72
CA ASN A 57 12.31 4.98 22.17
C ASN A 57 12.21 5.04 20.63
N VAL A 58 13.34 5.09 19.90
CA VAL A 58 13.34 5.16 18.43
C VAL A 58 13.79 3.84 17.83
N LEU A 59 12.96 3.25 16.98
CA LEU A 59 13.29 2.04 16.23
C LEU A 59 14.08 2.40 14.98
N VAL A 60 15.05 1.54 14.64
CA VAL A 60 15.82 1.63 13.39
C VAL A 60 15.55 0.36 12.58
N PRO A 61 15.07 0.50 11.33
CA PRO A 61 14.79 -0.66 10.49
C PRO A 61 16.10 -1.27 9.96
N ARG A 62 16.15 -2.61 9.83
CA ARG A 62 17.29 -3.32 9.21
C ARG A 62 17.22 -3.23 7.69
N ALA A 63 18.34 -3.44 6.99
CA ALA A 63 18.35 -3.56 5.53
C ALA A 63 17.44 -4.72 5.05
N PRO A 64 16.77 -4.56 3.89
CA PRO A 64 16.01 -5.64 3.27
C PRO A 64 16.96 -6.73 2.78
N VAL A 65 16.46 -7.97 2.82
CA VAL A 65 17.13 -9.14 2.27
C VAL A 65 16.37 -9.59 1.03
N VAL A 66 17.08 -9.73 -0.07
CA VAL A 66 16.59 -10.26 -1.34
C VAL A 66 17.13 -11.67 -1.54
N HIS A 67 16.26 -12.61 -1.86
CA HIS A 67 16.64 -13.89 -2.44
C HIS A 67 16.57 -13.77 -3.96
N PHE A 68 17.71 -13.89 -4.63
CA PHE A 68 17.83 -13.81 -6.07
C PHE A 68 18.11 -15.19 -6.68
N PHE A 69 17.11 -15.72 -7.37
CA PHE A 69 17.08 -17.03 -7.98
C PHE A 69 17.43 -16.93 -9.48
N ILE A 70 18.60 -17.45 -9.86
CA ILE A 70 19.20 -17.26 -11.18
C ILE A 70 19.17 -18.58 -11.94
N CYS A 71 18.33 -18.68 -12.98
CA CYS A 71 18.28 -19.82 -13.88
C CYS A 71 19.10 -19.56 -15.15
N ASP A 72 19.54 -20.62 -15.83
CA ASP A 72 20.32 -20.51 -17.08
C ASP A 72 21.65 -19.75 -16.90
N TYR A 73 22.33 -19.89 -15.75
CA TYR A 73 23.53 -19.07 -15.44
C TYR A 73 24.71 -19.29 -16.39
N GLY A 74 24.74 -20.40 -17.14
CA GLY A 74 25.72 -20.63 -18.22
C GLY A 74 25.53 -19.69 -19.41
N ASN A 75 24.38 -19.03 -19.54
CA ASN A 75 24.11 -18.05 -20.58
C ASN A 75 24.80 -16.72 -20.25
N ALA A 76 25.68 -16.25 -21.15
CA ALA A 76 26.45 -15.02 -20.95
C ALA A 76 25.56 -13.78 -20.69
N LYS A 77 24.38 -13.69 -21.33
CA LYS A 77 23.44 -12.58 -21.10
C LYS A 77 22.88 -12.63 -19.70
N VAL A 78 22.45 -13.80 -19.23
CA VAL A 78 21.93 -14.00 -17.88
C VAL A 78 23.01 -13.68 -16.85
N LYS A 79 24.23 -14.17 -17.05
CA LYS A 79 25.34 -13.89 -16.15
C LYS A 79 25.59 -12.38 -16.02
N SER A 80 25.76 -11.70 -17.16
CA SER A 80 26.04 -10.26 -17.20
C SER A 80 25.00 -9.42 -16.45
N ILE A 81 23.72 -9.64 -16.74
CA ILE A 81 22.64 -8.89 -16.08
C ILE A 81 22.47 -9.29 -14.61
N SER A 82 22.72 -10.55 -14.25
CA SER A 82 22.61 -11.00 -12.86
C SER A 82 23.69 -10.34 -12.00
N ASP A 83 24.93 -10.34 -12.49
CA ASP A 83 26.06 -9.71 -11.81
C ASP A 83 25.81 -8.19 -11.68
N HIS A 84 25.36 -7.53 -12.75
CA HIS A 84 24.98 -6.11 -12.71
C HIS A 84 23.86 -5.82 -11.69
N PHE A 85 22.82 -6.65 -11.64
CA PHE A 85 21.71 -6.44 -10.71
C PHE A 85 22.13 -6.69 -9.26
N ILE A 86 22.98 -7.68 -9.00
CA ILE A 86 23.56 -7.91 -7.66
C ILE A 86 24.34 -6.68 -7.22
N ASP A 87 25.21 -6.15 -8.07
CA ASP A 87 26.00 -4.95 -7.76
C ASP A 87 25.11 -3.74 -7.50
N LEU A 88 24.04 -3.58 -8.29
CA LEU A 88 23.07 -2.51 -8.11
C LEU A 88 22.33 -2.64 -6.77
N LEU A 89 21.87 -3.84 -6.39
CA LEU A 89 21.22 -4.08 -5.10
C LEU A 89 22.18 -3.79 -3.93
N VAL A 90 23.39 -4.33 -3.98
CA VAL A 90 24.41 -4.16 -2.94
C VAL A 90 24.83 -2.70 -2.80
N SER A 91 25.09 -1.99 -3.88
CA SER A 91 25.42 -0.55 -3.83
C SER A 91 24.30 0.32 -3.27
N ASN A 92 23.05 -0.16 -3.34
CA ASN A 92 21.88 0.50 -2.76
C ASN A 92 21.54 0.01 -1.34
N GLY A 93 22.46 -0.65 -0.63
CA GLY A 93 22.25 -1.03 0.77
C GLY A 93 21.43 -2.31 0.98
N ILE A 94 21.13 -3.06 -0.07
CA ILE A 94 20.29 -4.25 -0.02
C ILE A 94 21.16 -5.49 0.17
N LYS A 95 20.79 -6.38 1.09
CA LYS A 95 21.48 -7.65 1.29
C LYS A 95 20.95 -8.69 0.30
N VAL A 96 21.83 -9.41 -0.37
CA VAL A 96 21.46 -10.31 -1.46
C VAL A 96 21.92 -11.73 -1.15
N PHE A 97 21.01 -12.69 -1.13
CA PHE A 97 21.32 -14.11 -1.16
C PHE A 97 21.04 -14.65 -2.56
N THR A 98 21.97 -15.41 -3.14
CA THR A 98 21.85 -15.87 -4.53
C THR A 98 21.84 -17.38 -4.63
N GLU A 99 20.89 -17.93 -5.40
CA GLU A 99 20.90 -19.32 -5.86
C GLU A 99 21.11 -19.36 -7.37
N ARG A 100 22.11 -20.12 -7.83
CA ARG A 100 22.49 -20.17 -9.25
C ARG A 100 22.30 -21.58 -9.80
N TYR A 101 21.52 -21.68 -10.87
CA TYR A 101 21.24 -22.92 -11.58
C TYR A 101 21.79 -22.84 -13.00
N ALA A 102 22.54 -23.86 -13.40
CA ALA A 102 23.09 -23.94 -14.76
C ALA A 102 21.99 -24.07 -15.82
N THR A 103 20.87 -24.70 -15.47
CA THR A 103 19.75 -25.00 -16.35
C THR A 103 18.48 -24.23 -15.99
N HIS A 104 17.54 -24.23 -16.92
CA HIS A 104 16.22 -23.64 -16.72
C HIS A 104 15.48 -24.38 -15.59
N GLN A 105 14.83 -23.61 -14.71
CA GLN A 105 13.96 -24.15 -13.66
C GLN A 105 12.51 -23.94 -14.04
N ALA A 106 11.68 -24.97 -13.83
CA ALA A 106 10.27 -24.90 -14.20
C ALA A 106 9.53 -23.87 -13.34
N GLY A 107 8.56 -23.17 -13.93
CA GLY A 107 7.86 -22.07 -13.25
C GLY A 107 7.18 -22.46 -11.94
N PHE A 108 6.68 -23.71 -11.83
CA PHE A 108 6.08 -24.21 -10.60
C PHE A 108 7.10 -24.40 -9.47
N GLN A 109 8.34 -24.81 -9.79
CA GLN A 109 9.42 -24.94 -8.80
C GLN A 109 9.84 -23.58 -8.28
N VAL A 110 9.98 -22.60 -9.19
CA VAL A 110 10.33 -21.22 -8.82
C VAL A 110 9.23 -20.61 -7.95
N ARG A 111 7.95 -20.85 -8.29
CA ARG A 111 6.82 -20.41 -7.47
C ARG A 111 6.88 -21.04 -6.06
N ALA A 112 7.12 -22.35 -5.96
CA ALA A 112 7.26 -23.01 -4.68
C ALA A 112 8.45 -22.45 -3.87
N ALA A 113 9.60 -22.22 -4.50
CA ALA A 113 10.75 -21.59 -3.86
C ALA A 113 10.45 -20.18 -3.36
N SER A 114 9.69 -19.38 -4.15
CA SER A 114 9.32 -18.02 -3.75
C SER A 114 8.42 -17.97 -2.50
N LEU A 115 7.56 -18.98 -2.31
CA LEU A 115 6.67 -19.08 -1.14
C LEU A 115 7.41 -19.59 0.11
N ASN A 116 8.52 -20.31 -0.07
CA ASN A 116 9.31 -20.89 1.01
C ASN A 116 10.59 -20.09 1.33
N SER A 117 10.77 -18.94 0.69
CA SER A 117 11.95 -18.10 0.88
C SER A 117 11.89 -17.40 2.24
N ASN A 118 13.02 -17.40 2.96
CA ASN A 118 13.19 -16.66 4.22
C ASN A 118 13.56 -15.17 4.01
N ALA A 119 13.69 -14.73 2.76
CA ALA A 119 14.01 -13.35 2.41
C ALA A 119 12.75 -12.47 2.41
N ASP A 120 12.94 -11.15 2.49
CA ASP A 120 11.84 -10.19 2.42
C ASP A 120 11.28 -10.08 1.00
N PHE A 121 12.14 -10.30 0.00
CA PHE A 121 11.79 -10.25 -1.41
C PHE A 121 12.41 -11.43 -2.16
N PHE A 122 11.71 -11.91 -3.17
CA PHE A 122 12.18 -13.00 -4.03
C PHE A 122 12.18 -12.57 -5.49
N PHE A 123 13.34 -12.63 -6.13
CA PHE A 123 13.51 -12.34 -7.54
C PHE A 123 13.90 -13.57 -8.32
N GLN A 124 13.43 -13.67 -9.56
CA GLN A 124 13.90 -14.63 -10.54
C GLN A 124 14.49 -13.90 -11.74
N ILE A 125 15.58 -14.45 -12.28
CA ILE A 125 16.02 -14.17 -13.63
C ILE A 125 16.28 -15.46 -14.41
N HIS A 126 15.96 -15.43 -15.70
CA HIS A 126 16.26 -16.51 -16.64
C HIS A 126 16.47 -15.94 -18.04
N SER A 127 16.87 -16.78 -18.99
CA SER A 127 17.20 -16.39 -20.37
C SER A 127 16.17 -15.46 -21.04
N LYS A 128 14.86 -15.72 -20.90
CA LYS A 128 13.79 -14.92 -21.51
C LYS A 128 13.63 -13.52 -20.90
N THR A 129 13.90 -13.36 -19.60
CA THR A 129 13.80 -12.06 -18.93
C THR A 129 15.08 -11.24 -19.14
N ALA A 130 16.24 -11.91 -19.05
CA ALA A 130 17.56 -11.33 -19.28
C ALA A 130 17.69 -10.68 -20.66
N GLY A 131 17.13 -11.31 -21.71
CA GLY A 131 17.21 -10.78 -23.08
C GLY A 131 16.61 -9.38 -23.27
N ARG A 132 15.75 -8.91 -22.35
CA ARG A 132 15.19 -7.55 -22.38
C ARG A 132 15.68 -6.65 -21.25
N GLY A 133 16.66 -7.07 -20.43
CA GLY A 133 17.05 -6.27 -19.27
C GLY A 133 16.11 -6.38 -18.06
N HIS A 134 15.29 -7.43 -17.97
CA HIS A 134 14.25 -7.54 -16.94
C HIS A 134 14.52 -8.65 -15.93
N VAL A 135 13.91 -8.50 -14.76
CA VAL A 135 13.77 -9.50 -13.70
C VAL A 135 12.29 -9.73 -13.36
N ARG A 136 12.00 -10.75 -12.56
CA ARG A 136 10.67 -11.03 -12.03
C ARG A 136 10.70 -10.96 -10.51
N LEU A 137 9.94 -10.04 -9.94
CA LEU A 137 9.66 -9.99 -8.50
C LEU A 137 8.44 -10.87 -8.20
N TYR A 138 8.54 -11.76 -7.23
CA TYR A 138 7.43 -12.61 -6.81
C TYR A 138 6.76 -12.03 -5.55
N PHE A 139 5.46 -11.76 -5.65
CA PHE A 139 4.60 -11.42 -4.52
C PHE A 139 3.51 -12.48 -4.38
N GLY A 140 3.44 -13.16 -3.23
CA GLY A 140 2.46 -14.24 -3.02
C GLY A 140 2.52 -15.34 -4.10
N GLY A 141 3.73 -15.63 -4.62
CA GLY A 141 3.93 -16.61 -5.70
C GLY A 141 3.59 -16.11 -7.12
N GLN A 142 3.16 -14.86 -7.28
CA GLN A 142 2.86 -14.27 -8.59
C GLN A 142 4.02 -13.41 -9.10
N PRO A 143 4.52 -13.66 -10.33
CA PRO A 143 5.63 -12.90 -10.89
C PRO A 143 5.15 -11.57 -11.49
N LYS A 144 5.76 -10.46 -11.07
CA LYS A 144 5.71 -9.15 -11.71
C LYS A 144 7.02 -8.90 -12.45
N ARG A 145 6.94 -8.69 -13.76
CA ARG A 145 8.11 -8.36 -14.59
C ARG A 145 8.42 -6.87 -14.48
N MET A 146 9.69 -6.53 -14.34
CA MET A 146 10.18 -5.15 -14.18
C MET A 146 11.65 -5.04 -14.60
N THR A 147 12.15 -3.82 -14.84
CA THR A 147 13.58 -3.59 -15.05
C THR A 147 14.36 -3.73 -13.75
N VAL A 148 15.69 -3.84 -13.84
CA VAL A 148 16.55 -3.94 -12.65
C VAL A 148 16.53 -2.66 -11.82
N GLU A 149 16.41 -1.50 -12.46
CA GLU A 149 16.34 -0.19 -11.81
C GLU A 149 15.00 -0.01 -11.08
N GLU A 150 13.89 -0.35 -11.74
CA GLU A 150 12.55 -0.33 -11.15
C GLU A 150 12.49 -1.24 -9.91
N SER A 151 13.16 -2.39 -9.98
CA SER A 151 13.19 -3.37 -8.88
C SER A 151 13.80 -2.82 -7.60
N VAL A 152 14.88 -2.03 -7.70
CA VAL A 152 15.54 -1.43 -6.52
C VAL A 152 14.60 -0.43 -5.85
N CYS A 153 13.93 0.41 -6.64
CA CYS A 153 12.94 1.35 -6.14
C CYS A 153 11.75 0.62 -5.48
N ASP A 154 11.23 -0.43 -6.11
CA ASP A 154 10.12 -1.22 -5.57
C ASP A 154 10.51 -1.90 -4.24
N VAL A 155 11.71 -2.48 -4.15
CA VAL A 155 12.23 -3.08 -2.90
C VAL A 155 12.25 -2.06 -1.77
N TRP A 156 12.87 -0.90 -1.97
CA TRP A 156 12.98 0.10 -0.92
C TRP A 156 11.62 0.69 -0.54
N SER A 157 10.77 0.97 -1.53
CA SER A 157 9.45 1.56 -1.26
C SER A 157 8.57 0.61 -0.46
N TRP A 158 8.53 -0.68 -0.82
CA TRP A 158 7.78 -1.68 -0.05
C TRP A 158 8.43 -1.97 1.31
N TRP A 159 9.76 -2.04 1.38
CA TRP A 159 10.45 -2.31 2.64
C TRP A 159 10.23 -1.23 3.67
N ARG A 160 10.33 0.04 3.26
CA ARG A 160 10.02 1.18 4.12
C ARG A 160 8.58 1.14 4.61
N LEU A 161 7.63 0.81 3.74
CA LEU A 161 6.23 0.66 4.14
C LEU A 161 6.03 -0.48 5.15
N MET A 162 6.64 -1.65 4.91
CA MET A 162 6.57 -2.80 5.82
C MET A 162 7.13 -2.51 7.20
N CYS A 163 8.14 -1.63 7.29
CA CYS A 163 8.71 -1.17 8.56
C CYS A 163 7.97 0.06 9.14
N GLY A 164 7.11 0.72 8.35
CA GLY A 164 6.49 2.01 8.68
C GLY A 164 7.47 3.19 8.69
N SER A 165 8.57 3.11 7.95
CA SER A 165 9.65 4.09 7.85
C SER A 165 9.50 4.99 6.61
N ILE A 166 8.33 5.61 6.44
CA ILE A 166 8.00 6.43 5.27
C ILE A 166 8.38 7.89 5.51
N SER A 167 9.02 8.55 4.54
CA SER A 167 9.33 9.98 4.62
C SER A 167 8.13 10.87 4.30
N ASN A 168 8.24 12.18 4.57
CA ASN A 168 7.24 13.17 4.15
C ASN A 168 6.93 13.06 2.65
N THR A 169 7.98 13.12 1.81
CA THR A 169 7.85 13.06 0.36
C THR A 169 7.21 11.76 -0.13
N GLU A 170 7.48 10.63 0.53
CA GLU A 170 6.89 9.34 0.18
C GLU A 170 5.43 9.24 0.64
N SER A 171 5.08 9.87 1.77
CA SER A 171 3.70 9.87 2.28
C SER A 171 2.74 10.64 1.38
N GLU A 172 3.19 11.68 0.69
CA GLU A 172 2.39 12.50 -0.23
C GLU A 172 2.01 11.76 -1.52
N VAL A 173 2.80 10.77 -1.92
CA VAL A 173 2.62 10.01 -3.18
C VAL A 173 2.28 8.54 -2.95
N LEU A 174 1.85 8.20 -1.73
CA LEU A 174 1.53 6.83 -1.37
C LEU A 174 0.31 6.34 -2.16
N SER A 175 0.45 5.21 -2.85
CA SER A 175 -0.67 4.65 -3.61
C SER A 175 -1.79 4.15 -2.69
N SER A 176 -3.02 4.09 -3.21
CA SER A 176 -4.16 3.55 -2.47
C SER A 176 -3.91 2.14 -1.94
N GLU A 177 -3.25 1.27 -2.72
CA GLU A 177 -2.88 -0.08 -2.30
C GLU A 177 -1.95 -0.07 -1.07
N LYS A 178 -0.93 0.78 -1.07
CA LYS A 178 0.02 0.92 0.04
C LYS A 178 -0.63 1.52 1.28
N LEU A 179 -1.54 2.47 1.10
CA LEU A 179 -2.32 3.04 2.20
C LEU A 179 -3.25 1.98 2.82
N LYS A 180 -3.95 1.18 2.00
CA LYS A 180 -4.77 0.05 2.48
C LYS A 180 -3.93 -0.96 3.26
N TYR A 181 -2.75 -1.30 2.74
CA TYR A 181 -1.80 -2.15 3.45
C TYR A 181 -1.41 -1.55 4.81
N ALA A 182 -1.05 -0.27 4.86
CA ALA A 182 -0.66 0.39 6.10
C ALA A 182 -1.79 0.42 7.14
N LEU A 183 -3.02 0.73 6.73
CA LEU A 183 -4.19 0.72 7.63
C LEU A 183 -4.45 -0.69 8.18
N LYS A 184 -4.36 -1.71 7.33
CA LYS A 184 -4.49 -3.10 7.77
C LYS A 184 -3.41 -3.50 8.77
N VAL A 185 -2.15 -3.17 8.49
CA VAL A 185 -1.01 -3.63 9.30
C VAL A 185 -0.84 -2.85 10.60
N PHE A 186 -1.07 -1.53 10.58
CA PHE A 186 -0.77 -0.65 11.73
C PHE A 186 -2.01 -0.22 12.52
N ALA A 187 -3.19 -0.24 11.89
CA ALA A 187 -4.46 0.13 12.53
C ALA A 187 -5.42 -1.06 12.67
N ASN A 188 -5.09 -2.24 12.11
CA ASN A 188 -5.97 -3.41 12.06
C ASN A 188 -7.36 -3.12 11.44
N ILE A 189 -7.39 -2.26 10.41
CA ILE A 189 -8.62 -1.88 9.71
C ILE A 189 -8.55 -2.39 8.28
N ASP A 190 -9.53 -3.22 7.91
CA ASP A 190 -9.72 -3.64 6.52
C ASP A 190 -10.28 -2.48 5.68
N SER A 191 -9.88 -2.45 4.40
CA SER A 191 -10.21 -1.34 3.51
C SER A 191 -11.70 -1.10 3.30
N ASP A 192 -12.51 -2.14 3.51
CA ASP A 192 -13.95 -2.10 3.26
C ASP A 192 -14.67 -1.26 4.32
N ILE A 193 -14.11 -1.17 5.53
CA ILE A 193 -14.65 -0.34 6.62
C ILE A 193 -14.44 1.16 6.32
N LEU A 194 -13.38 1.49 5.57
CA LEU A 194 -13.11 2.88 5.17
C LEU A 194 -14.06 3.35 4.07
N ASN A 195 -14.53 2.42 3.23
CA ASN A 195 -15.51 2.72 2.21
C ASN A 195 -16.92 2.67 2.79
N ILE A 196 -17.35 3.79 3.35
CA ILE A 196 -18.69 3.93 3.92
C ILE A 196 -19.79 4.16 2.88
N ASP A 197 -19.50 4.12 1.57
CA ASP A 197 -20.49 4.45 0.52
C ASP A 197 -21.68 3.49 0.52
N ALA A 198 -21.44 2.21 0.76
CA ALA A 198 -22.50 1.20 0.88
C ALA A 198 -23.42 1.50 2.09
N LEU A 199 -22.80 1.81 3.24
CA LEU A 199 -23.52 2.18 4.46
C LEU A 199 -24.30 3.50 4.27
N GLN A 200 -23.73 4.47 3.55
CA GLN A 200 -24.42 5.70 3.20
C GLN A 200 -25.64 5.46 2.31
N ALA A 201 -25.51 4.59 1.30
CA ALA A 201 -26.61 4.24 0.41
C ALA A 201 -27.75 3.53 1.16
N GLU A 202 -27.41 2.61 2.07
CA GLU A 202 -28.37 1.92 2.91
C GLU A 202 -29.12 2.88 3.84
N ILE A 203 -28.41 3.82 4.47
CA ILE A 203 -29.03 4.87 5.31
C ILE A 203 -29.96 5.76 4.48
N ARG A 204 -29.56 6.17 3.28
CA ARG A 204 -30.43 6.97 2.40
C ARG A 204 -31.71 6.20 2.08
N ALA A 205 -31.60 4.96 1.64
CA ALA A 205 -32.76 4.12 1.32
C ALA A 205 -33.67 3.90 2.55
N ALA A 206 -33.09 3.71 3.74
CA ALA A 206 -33.87 3.53 4.97
C ALA A 206 -34.58 4.83 5.42
N VAL A 207 -33.95 5.99 5.20
CA VAL A 207 -34.57 7.31 5.45
C VAL A 207 -35.75 7.53 4.48
N ASP A 208 -35.53 7.30 3.19
CA ASP A 208 -36.54 7.53 2.14
C ASP A 208 -37.77 6.62 2.32
N ASN A 209 -37.56 5.41 2.83
CA ASN A 209 -38.63 4.45 3.12
C ASN A 209 -39.17 4.53 4.55
N HIS A 210 -38.70 5.47 5.37
CA HIS A 210 -39.04 5.60 6.80
C HIS A 210 -38.84 4.30 7.61
N SER A 211 -37.85 3.49 7.25
CA SER A 211 -37.63 2.13 7.75
C SER A 211 -36.29 1.98 8.48
N ILE A 212 -35.80 3.04 9.14
CA ILE A 212 -34.54 2.98 9.89
C ILE A 212 -34.63 1.94 10.99
N SER A 213 -33.81 0.90 10.85
CA SER A 213 -33.75 -0.22 11.78
C SER A 213 -32.69 0.00 12.87
N SER A 214 -32.83 -0.74 13.98
CA SER A 214 -31.82 -0.77 15.04
C SER A 214 -30.48 -1.33 14.56
N GLU A 215 -30.51 -2.26 13.61
CA GLU A 215 -29.34 -2.94 13.07
C GLU A 215 -28.46 -1.95 12.31
N LEU A 216 -29.07 -1.01 11.56
CA LEU A 216 -28.33 0.01 10.82
C LEU A 216 -27.57 0.98 11.74
N LEU A 217 -28.21 1.39 12.85
CA LEU A 217 -27.53 2.17 13.88
C LEU A 217 -26.37 1.37 14.51
N GLN A 218 -26.59 0.09 14.78
CA GLN A 218 -25.57 -0.79 15.35
C GLN A 218 -24.38 -0.97 14.39
N SER A 219 -24.62 -1.07 13.07
CA SER A 219 -23.57 -1.11 12.05
C SER A 219 -22.72 0.17 12.04
N VAL A 220 -23.35 1.35 12.15
CA VAL A 220 -22.62 2.62 12.26
C VAL A 220 -21.76 2.66 13.52
N LEU A 221 -22.32 2.29 14.68
CA LEU A 221 -21.60 2.28 15.96
C LEU A 221 -20.45 1.27 15.98
N SER A 222 -20.65 0.10 15.37
CA SER A 222 -19.61 -0.91 15.20
C SER A 222 -18.45 -0.37 14.37
N ALA A 223 -18.74 0.26 13.23
CA ALA A 223 -17.73 0.91 12.40
C ALA A 223 -16.96 2.00 13.17
N GLN A 224 -17.66 2.86 13.93
CA GLN A 224 -17.01 3.88 14.76
C GLN A 224 -16.06 3.27 15.80
N THR A 225 -16.47 2.18 16.44
CA THR A 225 -15.66 1.48 17.44
C THR A 225 -14.36 0.95 16.80
N MET A 226 -14.47 0.27 15.65
CA MET A 226 -13.30 -0.23 14.92
C MET A 226 -12.34 0.88 14.50
N ILE A 227 -12.85 2.01 14.01
CA ILE A 227 -12.02 3.16 13.64
C ILE A 227 -11.32 3.76 14.86
N ASN A 228 -12.01 3.89 16.00
CA ASN A 228 -11.43 4.45 17.22
C ASN A 228 -10.38 3.52 17.85
N GLU A 229 -10.61 2.21 17.83
CA GLU A 229 -9.61 1.20 18.22
C GLU A 229 -8.36 1.28 17.34
N GLY A 230 -8.54 1.33 16.01
CA GLY A 230 -7.41 1.46 15.07
C GLY A 230 -6.63 2.76 15.26
N ARG A 231 -7.31 3.86 15.60
CA ARG A 231 -6.66 5.13 15.97
C ARG A 231 -5.79 4.97 17.21
N GLY A 232 -6.28 4.27 18.24
CA GLY A 232 -5.50 3.93 19.43
C GLY A 232 -4.26 3.09 19.10
N LEU A 233 -4.40 2.10 18.22
CA LEU A 233 -3.28 1.26 17.77
C LEU A 233 -2.20 2.07 17.04
N VAL A 234 -2.59 2.98 16.14
CA VAL A 234 -1.67 3.88 15.44
C VAL A 234 -0.96 4.81 16.42
N GLN A 235 -1.68 5.36 17.39
CA GLN A 235 -1.10 6.24 18.42
C GLN A 235 -0.07 5.53 19.29
N ALA A 236 -0.32 4.26 19.64
CA ALA A 236 0.54 3.44 20.48
C ALA A 236 1.81 2.94 19.77
N GLN A 237 1.91 3.05 18.44
CA GLN A 237 3.10 2.62 17.70
C GLN A 237 4.36 3.38 18.13
N LYS A 238 5.46 2.65 18.31
CA LYS A 238 6.78 3.23 18.53
C LYS A 238 7.24 4.02 17.31
N VAL A 239 8.00 5.08 17.56
CA VAL A 239 8.52 5.94 16.48
C VAL A 239 9.57 5.20 15.68
N MET A 240 9.39 5.16 14.35
CA MET A 240 10.34 4.58 13.41
C MET A 240 11.20 5.68 12.78
N ARG A 241 12.53 5.49 12.77
CA ARG A 241 13.46 6.40 12.10
C ARG A 241 13.29 6.30 10.58
N ILE A 242 13.24 7.45 9.93
CA ILE A 242 13.11 7.57 8.46
C ILE A 242 14.47 7.48 7.77
N GLU A 243 15.51 7.98 8.44
CA GLU A 243 16.86 8.04 7.89
C GLU A 243 17.53 6.67 7.87
N TRP A 244 18.12 6.36 6.72
CA TRP A 244 18.95 5.19 6.51
C TRP A 244 20.42 5.59 6.46
N SER A 245 21.29 4.87 7.15
CA SER A 245 22.74 5.03 6.93
C SER A 245 23.07 4.57 5.51
N ARG A 246 23.90 5.33 4.77
CA ARG A 246 24.32 4.98 3.40
C ARG A 246 25.35 3.85 3.39
N GLU A 247 25.10 2.79 4.15
CA GLU A 247 25.96 1.62 4.16
C GLU A 247 25.63 0.73 2.96
N PRO A 248 26.66 0.26 2.21
CA PRO A 248 26.43 -0.73 1.18
C PRO A 248 25.88 -2.01 1.79
N GLY A 249 25.09 -2.72 1.00
CA GLY A 249 24.57 -4.03 1.34
C GLY A 249 25.68 -5.09 1.34
N ALA A 250 25.28 -6.35 1.34
CA ALA A 250 26.23 -7.46 1.32
C ALA A 250 25.67 -8.65 0.57
N LEU A 251 26.57 -9.41 -0.07
CA LEU A 251 26.25 -10.75 -0.56
C LEU A 251 26.27 -11.71 0.62
N LEU A 252 25.14 -12.36 0.86
CA LEU A 252 24.94 -13.31 1.94
C LEU A 252 25.29 -14.73 1.49
N THR A 253 25.92 -15.49 2.36
CA THR A 253 26.19 -16.93 2.16
C THR A 253 24.98 -17.81 2.47
N ARG A 254 24.03 -17.31 3.26
CA ARG A 254 22.80 -18.00 3.65
C ARG A 254 21.65 -17.02 3.84
N CYS A 255 20.44 -17.47 3.53
CA CYS A 255 19.20 -16.73 3.80
C CYS A 255 18.63 -17.14 5.16
N VAL A 256 18.75 -16.28 6.16
CA VAL A 256 18.21 -16.49 7.51
C VAL A 256 17.00 -15.60 7.69
N GLN A 257 15.90 -16.17 8.19
CA GLN A 257 14.70 -15.40 8.50
C GLN A 257 15.01 -14.39 9.60
N MET A 258 14.77 -13.12 9.31
CA MET A 258 14.90 -12.04 10.28
C MET A 258 13.56 -11.34 10.44
N PRO A 259 13.07 -11.15 11.68
CA PRO A 259 11.80 -10.47 11.88
C PRO A 259 11.86 -9.04 11.32
N VAL A 260 10.73 -8.60 10.77
CA VAL A 260 10.54 -7.20 10.36
C VAL A 260 10.25 -6.39 11.61
N ILE A 261 11.12 -5.42 11.91
CA ILE A 261 10.88 -4.47 13.00
C ILE A 261 9.86 -3.45 12.51
N ARG A 262 8.75 -3.31 13.24
CA ARG A 262 7.64 -2.43 12.89
C ARG A 262 7.52 -1.27 13.88
N GLY A 263 7.23 -0.11 13.34
CA GLY A 263 6.83 1.10 14.07
C GLY A 263 6.18 2.05 13.06
N LEU A 264 5.99 3.30 13.44
CA LEU A 264 5.51 4.33 12.53
C LEU A 264 6.42 5.55 12.58
N SER A 265 6.88 5.98 11.41
CA SER A 265 7.43 7.30 11.23
C SER A 265 6.33 8.32 11.47
N GLN A 266 6.70 9.51 11.96
CA GLN A 266 5.75 10.59 12.20
C GLN A 266 4.90 10.93 10.96
N PRO A 267 5.47 11.02 9.73
CA PRO A 267 4.68 11.36 8.54
C PRO A 267 3.60 10.33 8.20
N LEU A 268 3.95 9.03 8.31
CA LEU A 268 2.97 7.97 8.08
C LEU A 268 1.92 7.94 9.18
N LYS A 269 2.32 8.16 10.43
CA LYS A 269 1.40 8.24 11.57
C LYS A 269 0.36 9.34 11.35
N ASP A 270 0.79 10.54 10.97
CA ASP A 270 -0.10 11.67 10.72
C ASP A 270 -1.05 11.41 9.55
N LEU A 271 -0.54 10.82 8.46
CA LEU A 271 -1.37 10.41 7.32
C LEU A 271 -2.46 9.41 7.72
N LEU A 272 -2.09 8.35 8.44
CA LEU A 272 -3.05 7.32 8.87
C LEU A 272 -4.09 7.91 9.83
N LEU A 273 -3.67 8.72 10.81
CA LEU A 273 -4.58 9.39 11.72
C LEU A 273 -5.55 10.32 10.98
N SER A 274 -5.06 11.10 10.01
CA SER A 274 -5.93 11.96 9.19
C SER A 274 -7.00 11.16 8.45
N VAL A 275 -6.66 10.01 7.85
CA VAL A 275 -7.64 9.15 7.16
C VAL A 275 -8.67 8.59 8.14
N LEU A 276 -8.23 8.13 9.31
CA LEU A 276 -9.11 7.61 10.36
C LEU A 276 -10.04 8.70 10.92
N ASP A 277 -9.51 9.88 11.23
CA ASP A 277 -10.27 10.99 11.79
C ASP A 277 -11.32 11.51 10.79
N GLN A 278 -10.97 11.61 9.50
CA GLN A 278 -11.94 11.94 8.45
C GLN A 278 -13.06 10.88 8.34
N THR A 279 -12.70 9.60 8.41
CA THR A 279 -13.68 8.50 8.32
C THR A 279 -14.60 8.49 9.54
N PHE A 280 -14.04 8.68 10.72
CA PHE A 280 -14.77 8.77 11.98
C PHE A 280 -15.77 9.95 11.96
N SER A 281 -15.34 11.13 11.51
CA SER A 281 -16.22 12.30 11.39
C SER A 281 -17.41 12.04 10.47
N LYS A 282 -17.19 11.34 9.34
CA LYS A 282 -18.29 10.95 8.45
C LYS A 282 -19.24 9.96 9.13
N LEU A 283 -18.74 8.97 9.86
CA LEU A 283 -19.57 8.03 10.61
C LEU A 283 -20.40 8.69 11.71
N GLN A 284 -19.86 9.70 12.42
CA GLN A 284 -20.62 10.49 13.41
C GLN A 284 -21.78 11.26 12.75
N ARG A 285 -21.58 11.81 11.56
CA ARG A 285 -22.65 12.46 10.80
C ARG A 285 -23.75 11.46 10.42
N LEU A 286 -23.37 10.26 9.98
CA LEU A 286 -24.32 9.19 9.66
C LEU A 286 -25.10 8.74 10.88
N GLU A 287 -24.44 8.57 12.02
CA GLU A 287 -25.11 8.25 13.28
C GLU A 287 -26.16 9.30 13.66
N ASN A 288 -25.82 10.59 13.55
CA ASN A 288 -26.73 11.68 13.85
C ASN A 288 -27.97 11.65 12.93
N ILE A 289 -27.79 11.35 11.64
CA ILE A 289 -28.90 11.18 10.69
C ILE A 289 -29.76 9.99 11.12
N VAL A 290 -29.15 8.82 11.33
CA VAL A 290 -29.88 7.61 11.74
C VAL A 290 -30.66 7.85 13.03
N ARG A 291 -30.07 8.48 14.04
CA ARG A 291 -30.76 8.81 15.30
C ARG A 291 -31.91 9.79 15.11
N LYS A 292 -31.77 10.79 14.23
CA LYS A 292 -32.81 11.79 13.96
C LYS A 292 -34.05 11.17 13.29
N TYR A 293 -33.84 10.22 12.39
CA TYR A 293 -34.89 9.59 11.58
C TYR A 293 -35.34 8.22 12.12
N ARG A 294 -34.66 7.69 13.14
CA ARG A 294 -35.14 6.53 13.88
C ARG A 294 -36.49 6.90 14.47
N VAL A 295 -37.54 6.29 13.94
CA VAL A 295 -38.92 6.52 14.38
C VAL A 295 -38.97 6.31 15.89
N SER A 296 -39.12 7.40 16.65
CA SER A 296 -39.69 7.34 17.99
C SER A 296 -40.98 6.55 17.86
N THR A 297 -41.10 5.45 18.60
CA THR A 297 -42.31 4.63 18.84
C THR A 297 -43.59 5.14 18.14
N PRO A 298 -44.32 4.28 17.40
CA PRO A 298 -45.51 4.71 16.67
C PRO A 298 -46.41 5.54 17.60
N PRO A 299 -47.02 6.63 17.10
CA PRO A 299 -47.91 7.44 17.91
C PRO A 299 -48.90 6.51 18.63
N PRO A 300 -49.25 6.77 19.91
CA PRO A 300 -50.27 6.00 20.59
C PRO A 300 -51.48 5.92 19.66
N PRO A 301 -52.14 4.75 19.53
CA PRO A 301 -53.35 4.67 18.72
C PRO A 301 -54.27 5.81 19.17
N GLU A 302 -54.63 6.67 18.22
CA GLU A 302 -55.53 7.79 18.50
C GLU A 302 -56.76 7.22 19.23
N PRO A 303 -57.19 7.84 20.35
CA PRO A 303 -58.45 7.45 20.95
C PRO A 303 -59.52 7.62 19.88
N THR A 304 -60.16 6.51 19.52
CA THR A 304 -61.31 6.47 18.63
C THR A 304 -62.38 7.34 19.27
N LEU A 305 -62.48 8.59 18.83
CA LEU A 305 -63.62 9.43 19.18
C LEU A 305 -64.85 8.85 18.48
N PRO A 306 -66.00 8.74 19.17
CA PRO A 306 -67.19 8.19 18.57
C PRO A 306 -67.63 9.08 17.41
N VAL A 307 -68.00 8.42 16.32
CA VAL A 307 -68.61 9.00 15.13
C VAL A 307 -69.82 9.83 15.55
N ASP A 308 -69.73 11.15 15.42
CA ASP A 308 -70.88 12.04 15.48
C ASP A 308 -71.11 12.63 14.08
N SER A 309 -72.27 12.29 13.55
CA SER A 309 -72.78 12.68 12.24
C SER A 309 -73.23 14.15 12.26
N GLY A 310 -72.52 15.01 11.54
CA GLY A 310 -72.88 16.42 11.31
C GLY A 310 -72.22 16.96 10.04
N PRO A 311 -72.84 17.94 9.35
CA PRO A 311 -72.78 18.07 7.90
C PRO A 311 -71.45 18.64 7.37
N GLU A 312 -71.12 18.26 6.14
CA GLU A 312 -70.01 18.76 5.33
C GLU A 312 -69.88 20.29 5.43
N VAL A 313 -68.74 20.74 5.94
CA VAL A 313 -68.24 22.10 5.74
C VAL A 313 -67.01 21.97 4.85
N GLU A 314 -67.22 22.30 3.58
CA GLU A 314 -66.19 22.49 2.58
C GLU A 314 -65.28 23.66 3.01
N ILE A 315 -64.00 23.37 3.30
CA ILE A 315 -62.98 24.39 3.60
C ILE A 315 -62.02 24.47 2.41
N PRO A 316 -61.70 25.67 1.89
CA PRO A 316 -61.03 25.85 0.62
C PRO A 316 -59.58 25.33 0.61
N ILE A 317 -59.20 24.71 -0.50
CA ILE A 317 -57.82 24.45 -0.87
C ILE A 317 -57.16 25.80 -1.20
N ASP A 318 -56.32 26.31 -0.29
CA ASP A 318 -55.28 27.27 -0.67
C ASP A 318 -54.15 27.29 0.37
N GLY A 319 -52.92 27.14 -0.12
CA GLY A 319 -51.70 27.29 0.69
C GLY A 319 -50.72 26.13 0.56
N GLN A 320 -50.14 25.95 -0.63
CA GLN A 320 -48.83 25.30 -0.78
C GLN A 320 -47.84 25.94 0.22
N GLN A 321 -47.51 25.22 1.30
CA GLN A 321 -46.25 25.48 1.98
C GLN A 321 -45.13 24.97 1.08
N PRO A 322 -44.19 25.82 0.61
CA PRO A 322 -43.04 25.34 -0.12
C PRO A 322 -42.16 24.57 0.86
N GLY A 323 -42.16 23.25 0.69
CA GLY A 323 -41.18 22.37 1.32
C GLY A 323 -39.78 22.90 1.04
N LEU A 324 -39.01 23.12 2.11
CA LEU A 324 -37.59 23.39 2.03
C LEU A 324 -36.94 22.21 1.31
N SER A 325 -36.66 22.41 0.02
CA SER A 325 -36.02 21.40 -0.81
C SER A 325 -34.59 21.21 -0.33
N TRP A 326 -34.17 19.95 -0.26
CA TRP A 326 -32.81 19.53 0.10
C TRP A 326 -31.71 20.21 -0.74
N GLY A 327 -32.05 20.80 -1.90
CA GLY A 327 -31.13 21.59 -2.72
C GLY A 327 -30.61 22.85 -2.01
N ALA A 328 -31.47 23.55 -1.26
CA ALA A 328 -31.10 24.83 -0.63
C ALA A 328 -30.12 24.69 0.56
N LEU A 329 -30.01 23.49 1.15
CA LEU A 329 -29.10 23.21 2.28
C LEU A 329 -27.73 22.69 1.82
N LEU A 330 -27.61 22.24 0.57
CA LEU A 330 -26.34 21.79 -0.02
C LEU A 330 -25.73 22.84 -0.97
N GLU A 331 -26.53 23.78 -1.49
CA GLU A 331 -26.05 24.83 -2.40
C GLU A 331 -25.49 26.08 -1.71
N SER A 332 -25.51 26.18 -0.37
CA SER A 332 -24.82 27.26 0.36
C SER A 332 -23.29 27.11 0.45
N VAL A 333 -22.70 26.16 -0.31
CA VAL A 333 -21.23 26.01 -0.46
C VAL A 333 -20.80 26.03 -1.93
N LYS A 334 -21.57 26.68 -2.80
CA LYS A 334 -21.10 27.10 -4.13
C LYS A 334 -21.06 28.62 -4.18
N ASP A 335 -20.03 29.18 -3.55
CA ASP A 335 -19.25 30.32 -4.04
C ASP A 335 -18.37 30.83 -2.90
N GLU A 336 -17.17 30.26 -2.80
CA GLU A 336 -15.93 31.01 -2.57
C GLU A 336 -14.74 30.05 -2.77
N SER A 337 -14.11 30.24 -3.93
CA SER A 337 -12.87 29.65 -4.43
C SER A 337 -11.71 29.62 -3.43
N TYR A 338 -10.94 28.52 -3.39
CA TYR A 338 -9.57 28.44 -3.93
C TYR A 338 -8.95 27.04 -3.71
N GLY A 339 -8.73 26.32 -4.83
CA GLY A 339 -7.67 25.33 -5.05
C GLY A 339 -7.59 24.09 -4.15
N MET A 340 -8.26 22.99 -4.54
CA MET A 340 -7.83 21.65 -4.07
C MET A 340 -8.18 20.57 -5.10
N ASN A 341 -7.22 19.67 -5.31
CA ASN A 341 -7.13 18.71 -6.41
C ASN A 341 -8.32 17.74 -6.50
N HIS A 342 -8.98 17.74 -7.66
CA HIS A 342 -9.94 16.69 -8.05
C HIS A 342 -9.20 15.36 -8.24
N ILE A 343 -9.53 14.37 -7.40
CA ILE A 343 -9.37 12.96 -7.74
C ILE A 343 -10.62 12.57 -8.52
N THR A 344 -10.47 12.32 -9.82
CA THR A 344 -11.51 11.79 -10.70
C THR A 344 -11.81 10.33 -10.33
N SER A 345 -13.02 10.10 -9.82
CA SER A 345 -13.63 8.79 -9.69
C SER A 345 -14.12 8.33 -11.07
N TYR A 346 -13.53 7.28 -11.64
CA TYR A 346 -14.04 6.62 -12.85
C TYR A 346 -14.89 5.42 -12.44
N GLY A 347 -16.17 5.47 -12.78
CA GLY A 347 -17.11 4.36 -12.68
C GLY A 347 -18.32 4.59 -13.59
N ASP A 348 -18.42 3.75 -14.63
CA ASP A 348 -19.56 3.40 -15.49
C ASP A 348 -20.30 4.46 -16.32
N MET A 349 -20.08 4.38 -17.64
CA MET A 349 -21.18 4.44 -18.61
C MET A 349 -21.14 3.22 -19.53
N ASN A 350 -22.15 2.38 -19.38
CA ASN A 350 -22.63 1.44 -20.39
C ASN A 350 -23.36 2.24 -21.49
N GLN A 351 -22.84 2.25 -22.71
CA GLN A 351 -23.66 2.35 -23.92
C GLN A 351 -23.09 1.42 -25.00
N GLN A 352 -23.90 0.43 -25.37
CA GLN A 352 -23.74 -0.33 -26.61
C GLN A 352 -23.98 0.59 -27.80
N GLY A 353 -23.06 0.61 -28.77
CA GLY A 353 -23.20 1.30 -30.04
C GLY A 353 -22.07 0.93 -30.99
N SER A 354 -22.34 -0.03 -31.88
CA SER A 354 -21.51 -0.36 -33.04
C SER A 354 -21.30 0.86 -33.93
N PHE A 355 -20.07 1.15 -34.37
CA PHE A 355 -19.66 1.25 -35.79
C PHE A 355 -18.24 1.85 -35.95
N ARG A 356 -17.45 1.17 -36.80
CA ARG A 356 -16.36 1.65 -37.68
C ARG A 356 -15.00 2.09 -37.11
N GLN A 357 -13.98 1.27 -37.43
CA GLN A 357 -12.65 1.75 -37.86
C GLN A 357 -12.79 2.70 -39.06
N PRO A 358 -11.99 3.78 -39.11
CA PRO A 358 -10.77 3.82 -39.96
C PRO A 358 -9.64 4.64 -39.27
N PHE A 359 -8.33 4.42 -39.44
CA PHE A 359 -7.52 4.44 -40.67
C PHE A 359 -6.15 3.78 -40.41
N LEU A 360 -5.61 3.18 -41.48
CA LEU A 360 -4.19 2.90 -41.73
C LEU A 360 -3.49 4.14 -42.33
N ILE A 361 -2.15 4.07 -42.49
CA ILE A 361 -1.19 4.99 -43.19
C ILE A 361 -0.35 5.83 -42.20
N ASP A 362 0.98 5.95 -42.26
CA ASP A 362 2.08 5.27 -42.99
C ASP A 362 3.42 5.66 -42.32
N GLU A 363 4.43 4.82 -42.56
CA GLU A 363 5.88 5.10 -42.77
C GLU A 363 6.60 6.18 -41.92
N PHE A 364 7.52 5.75 -41.05
CA PHE A 364 8.99 5.76 -41.27
C PHE A 364 9.70 4.94 -40.18
#